data_AF-A0A7C4ZP58-F1
#
_entry.id   AF-A0A7C4ZP58-F1
#
_cell.length_a   1.000
_cell.length_b   1.000
_cell.length_c   1.000
_cell.angle_alpha   90.00
_cell.angle_beta   90.00
_cell.angle_gamma   90.00
#
_symmetry.space_group_name_H-M   'P 1'
#
loop_
_entity.id
_entity.type
_entity.pdbx_description
1 polymer ?
#
loop_
_entity_poly.entity_id
_entity_poly.type
_entity_poly.pdbx_seq_one_letter_code
_entity_poly.pdbx_strand_id
1 'polypeptide(L)'
;MAPIVEVNGYDETGIIGKHLRFVRIGMTIENNLRPYVYNLLHFRSVSATKRFLGGISDSIKIDYVKKVMNDPAISITQYLFSTDHQIDVLRHFTLLEEKSLYGKRGELIYYLRNTGDYRPFLEDLAIYLKRYERAPYWMESFMKSYGFRMIIEDLKKTSNVLSDHKITDYRVVSYVDGGFPFVFWWRRFLELQDTKSRFSLQKTPIYGVTKGDEYYPATSVAGNIAFITSTVSGMVYPHNVADLPQMNFKQLNEFYNLFSQKTSVPTFQKRVLFVGSLHRDFQYLIPYMLHVNDNFEHVYEPFRLTWKEGGTLKAFYRTFGRYPQNDIVVIGGIRSEEDKEIIKECMDIKLDCRPAQEFLGLYRDLLDEIQQESEISNLSFTQRQKIAHTISFAKQKAAENLK
;
A
#
# COMPACT_ATOMS: atom_id res chain seq x y z
N MET A 1 -26.78 -0.88 -16.88
CA MET A 1 -25.41 -1.29 -17.27
C MET A 1 -24.59 -1.26 -16.00
N ALA A 2 -23.69 -2.22 -15.76
CA ALA A 2 -22.83 -2.18 -14.57
C ALA A 2 -21.80 -1.03 -14.70
N PRO A 3 -21.42 -0.37 -13.60
CA PRO A 3 -20.42 0.71 -13.66
C PRO A 3 -19.08 0.19 -14.14
N ILE A 4 -18.35 0.98 -14.94
CA ILE A 4 -16.96 0.64 -15.31
C ILE A 4 -16.07 0.86 -14.07
N VAL A 5 -15.34 -0.17 -13.66
CA VAL A 5 -14.46 -0.10 -12.49
C VAL A 5 -12.99 -0.16 -12.92
N GLU A 6 -12.25 0.91 -12.66
CA GLU A 6 -10.78 0.94 -12.77
C GLU A 6 -10.16 0.75 -11.38
N VAL A 7 -9.14 -0.10 -11.29
CA VAL A 7 -8.32 -0.30 -10.11
C VAL A 7 -6.92 0.22 -10.39
N ASN A 8 -6.40 1.02 -9.46
CA ASN A 8 -5.08 1.61 -9.53
C ASN A 8 -4.22 1.16 -8.35
N GLY A 9 -2.98 0.79 -8.62
CA GLY A 9 -1.94 0.51 -7.64
C GLY A 9 -0.80 1.51 -7.74
N TYR A 10 -0.26 1.94 -6.60
CA TYR A 10 0.86 2.89 -6.54
C TYR A 10 1.96 2.37 -5.62
N ASP A 11 3.20 2.46 -6.08
CA ASP A 11 4.40 2.25 -5.23
C ASP A 11 5.51 3.24 -5.66
N GLU A 12 6.53 3.35 -4.81
CA GLU A 12 7.71 4.19 -4.96
C GLU A 12 8.93 3.30 -5.26
N THR A 13 9.77 3.72 -6.22
CA THR A 13 10.86 2.86 -6.75
C THR A 13 12.14 2.87 -5.93
N GLY A 14 12.27 3.78 -4.98
CA GLY A 14 13.54 4.23 -4.46
C GLY A 14 14.06 5.46 -5.22
N ILE A 15 15.28 5.84 -4.86
CA ILE A 15 16.07 6.82 -5.59
C ILE A 15 16.72 6.12 -6.79
N ILE A 16 16.40 6.57 -8.00
CA ILE A 16 17.11 6.18 -9.23
C ILE A 16 17.96 7.36 -9.69
N GLY A 17 19.29 7.22 -9.61
CA GLY A 17 20.21 8.34 -9.78
C GLY A 17 20.08 9.34 -8.63
N LYS A 18 19.48 10.51 -8.89
CA LYS A 18 19.18 11.55 -7.88
C LYS A 18 17.67 11.82 -7.71
N HIS A 19 16.83 11.05 -8.41
CA HIS A 19 15.41 11.31 -8.51
C HIS A 19 14.62 10.24 -7.76
N LEU A 20 13.68 10.69 -6.94
CA LEU A 20 12.63 9.83 -6.43
C LEU A 20 11.67 9.53 -7.59
N ARG A 21 11.22 8.30 -7.71
CA ARG A 21 10.26 7.93 -8.75
C ARG A 21 9.13 7.11 -8.18
N PHE A 22 8.01 7.18 -8.87
CA PHE A 22 6.81 6.47 -8.51
C PHE A 22 6.29 5.72 -9.72
N VAL A 23 5.58 4.63 -9.45
CA VAL A 23 4.91 3.83 -10.47
C VAL A 23 3.43 3.82 -10.17
N ARG A 24 2.63 4.16 -11.18
CA ARG A 24 1.20 3.90 -11.20
C ARG A 24 0.95 2.73 -12.15
N ILE A 25 0.10 1.81 -11.70
CA ILE A 25 -0.53 0.79 -12.51
C ILE A 25 -2.04 1.04 -12.50
N GLY A 26 -2.67 1.03 -13.66
CA GLY A 26 -4.13 1.11 -13.81
C GLY A 26 -4.66 0.00 -14.70
N MET A 27 -5.73 -0.67 -14.30
CA MET A 27 -6.41 -1.69 -15.10
C MET A 27 -7.89 -1.75 -14.73
N THR A 28 -8.73 -2.34 -15.58
CA THR A 28 -10.13 -2.57 -15.21
C THR A 28 -10.24 -3.76 -14.25
N ILE A 29 -11.33 -3.82 -13.48
CA ILE A 29 -11.54 -4.88 -12.48
C ILE A 29 -11.56 -6.28 -13.10
N GLU A 30 -12.02 -6.41 -14.34
CA GLU A 30 -12.07 -7.68 -15.08
C GLU A 30 -10.66 -8.22 -15.36
N ASN A 31 -9.64 -7.34 -15.42
CA ASN A 31 -8.26 -7.71 -15.67
C ASN A 31 -7.42 -7.80 -14.38
N ASN A 32 -8.04 -7.67 -13.20
CA ASN A 32 -7.33 -7.53 -11.93
C ASN A 32 -6.55 -8.79 -11.53
N LEU A 33 -6.80 -9.96 -12.14
CA LEU A 33 -6.03 -11.19 -11.88
C LEU A 33 -4.82 -11.38 -12.81
N ARG A 34 -4.72 -10.63 -13.92
CA ARG A 34 -3.55 -10.71 -14.84
C ARG A 34 -2.19 -10.53 -14.15
N PRO A 35 -2.02 -9.62 -13.19
CA PRO A 35 -0.80 -9.54 -12.38
C PRO A 35 -0.31 -10.88 -11.83
N TYR A 36 -1.21 -11.69 -11.27
CA TYR A 36 -0.85 -12.97 -10.68
C TYR A 36 -0.46 -13.99 -11.73
N VAL A 37 -1.10 -13.98 -12.90
CA VAL A 37 -0.68 -14.78 -14.05
C VAL A 37 0.77 -14.49 -14.42
N TYR A 38 1.15 -13.21 -14.50
CA TYR A 38 2.52 -12.80 -14.79
C TYR A 38 3.50 -13.11 -13.67
N ASN A 39 3.11 -12.97 -12.40
CA ASN A 39 3.93 -13.40 -11.28
C ASN A 39 4.18 -14.92 -11.33
N LEU A 40 3.15 -15.75 -11.54
CA LEU A 40 3.31 -17.20 -11.64
C LEU A 40 4.20 -17.60 -12.82
N LEU A 41 4.06 -16.92 -13.95
CA LEU A 41 4.87 -17.17 -15.14
C LEU A 41 6.36 -16.89 -14.93
N HIS A 42 6.71 -15.77 -14.30
CA HIS A 42 8.12 -15.35 -14.19
C HIS A 42 8.75 -15.79 -12.87
N PHE A 43 7.99 -15.75 -11.79
CA PHE A 43 8.46 -15.87 -10.41
C PHE A 43 8.03 -17.17 -9.73
N ARG A 44 7.11 -17.96 -10.31
CA ARG A 44 6.59 -19.20 -9.71
C ARG A 44 5.90 -19.01 -8.36
N SER A 45 5.39 -17.81 -8.12
CA SER A 45 4.69 -17.46 -6.89
C SER A 45 3.62 -16.44 -7.24
N VAL A 46 2.50 -16.46 -6.52
CA VAL A 46 1.41 -15.50 -6.73
C VAL A 46 1.80 -14.11 -6.21
N SER A 47 2.65 -14.08 -5.18
CA SER A 47 3.18 -12.87 -4.55
C SER A 47 4.70 -12.79 -4.72
N ALA A 48 5.21 -11.66 -5.19
CA ALA A 48 6.64 -11.43 -5.31
C ALA A 48 7.10 -10.32 -4.35
N THR A 49 7.64 -10.69 -3.19
CA THR A 49 8.18 -9.70 -2.26
C THR A 49 9.51 -9.14 -2.77
N LYS A 50 9.88 -7.91 -2.36
CA LYS A 50 11.17 -7.28 -2.72
C LYS A 50 12.37 -8.18 -2.40
N ARG A 51 12.36 -8.86 -1.24
CA ARG A 51 13.40 -9.84 -0.86
C ARG A 51 13.44 -11.04 -1.80
N PHE A 52 12.28 -11.56 -2.19
CA PHE A 52 12.19 -12.67 -3.13
C PHE A 52 12.71 -12.28 -4.51
N LEU A 53 12.32 -11.11 -5.02
CA LEU A 53 12.80 -10.56 -6.30
C LEU A 53 14.32 -10.35 -6.32
N GLY A 54 14.94 -10.00 -5.19
CA GLY A 54 16.40 -9.89 -5.07
C GLY A 54 17.15 -11.18 -5.44
N GLY A 55 16.51 -12.35 -5.29
CA GLY A 55 17.08 -13.65 -5.67
C GLY A 55 16.77 -14.11 -7.10
N ILE A 56 15.97 -13.36 -7.85
CA ILE A 56 15.61 -13.68 -9.24
C ILE A 56 16.64 -13.08 -10.20
N SER A 57 16.94 -13.79 -11.31
CA SER A 57 17.87 -13.29 -12.32
C SER A 57 17.31 -12.06 -13.05
N ASP A 58 18.20 -11.14 -13.44
CA ASP A 58 17.79 -9.92 -14.12
C ASP A 58 17.11 -10.18 -15.47
N SER A 59 17.52 -11.23 -16.20
CA SER A 59 16.86 -11.65 -17.43
C SER A 59 15.36 -11.93 -17.23
N ILE A 60 14.98 -12.60 -16.14
CA ILE A 60 13.59 -12.93 -15.81
C ILE A 60 12.84 -11.67 -15.38
N LYS A 61 13.48 -10.79 -14.61
CA LYS A 61 12.89 -9.49 -14.22
C LYS A 61 12.60 -8.60 -15.43
N ILE A 62 13.54 -8.53 -16.37
CA ILE A 62 13.40 -7.77 -17.62
C ILE A 62 12.24 -8.33 -18.44
N ASP A 63 12.14 -9.66 -18.58
CA ASP A 63 11.05 -10.32 -19.31
C ASP A 63 9.68 -10.03 -18.66
N TYR A 64 9.61 -10.10 -17.33
CA TYR A 64 8.40 -9.73 -16.57
C TYR A 64 7.97 -8.30 -16.91
N VAL A 65 8.84 -7.31 -16.76
CA VAL A 65 8.50 -5.91 -17.03
C VAL A 65 8.08 -5.70 -18.48
N LYS A 66 8.78 -6.31 -19.44
CA LYS A 66 8.38 -6.26 -20.86
C LYS A 66 7.00 -6.87 -21.09
N LYS A 67 6.68 -7.99 -20.44
CA LYS A 67 5.37 -8.64 -20.57
C LYS A 67 4.26 -7.73 -20.04
N VAL A 68 4.45 -7.12 -18.87
CA VAL A 68 3.46 -6.18 -18.30
C VAL A 68 3.34 -4.91 -19.15
N MET A 69 4.45 -4.30 -19.56
CA MET A 69 4.43 -3.06 -20.37
C MET A 69 3.79 -3.22 -21.75
N ASN A 70 3.83 -4.42 -22.32
CA ASN A 70 3.22 -4.72 -23.60
C ASN A 70 1.77 -5.22 -23.49
N ASP A 71 1.22 -5.33 -22.28
CA ASP A 71 -0.18 -5.73 -22.08
C ASP A 71 -1.11 -4.50 -22.22
N PRO A 72 -1.98 -4.46 -23.25
CA PRO A 72 -2.88 -3.32 -23.46
C PRO A 72 -3.95 -3.14 -22.37
N ALA A 73 -4.21 -4.15 -21.54
CA ALA A 73 -5.13 -4.03 -20.42
C ALA A 73 -4.50 -3.36 -19.18
N ILE A 74 -3.17 -3.21 -19.16
CA ILE A 74 -2.42 -2.65 -18.03
C ILE A 74 -1.81 -1.32 -18.46
N SER A 75 -2.37 -0.23 -17.95
CA SER A 75 -1.78 1.10 -18.06
C SER A 75 -0.66 1.25 -17.03
N ILE A 76 0.49 1.73 -17.48
CA ILE A 76 1.66 1.96 -16.62
C ILE A 76 2.12 3.40 -16.81
N THR A 77 2.30 4.12 -15.72
CA THR A 77 2.87 5.46 -15.74
C THR A 77 3.98 5.55 -14.71
N GLN A 78 5.18 5.93 -15.13
CA GLN A 78 6.26 6.26 -14.21
C GLN A 78 6.31 7.78 -14.01
N TYR A 79 6.47 8.22 -12.77
CA TYR A 79 6.60 9.63 -12.44
C TYR A 79 8.01 9.92 -11.95
N LEU A 80 8.59 11.01 -12.46
CA LEU A 80 9.87 11.55 -12.03
C LEU A 80 9.63 12.70 -11.06
N PHE A 81 10.07 12.53 -9.82
CA PHE A 81 10.18 13.64 -8.88
C PHE A 81 11.60 14.18 -8.98
N SER A 82 11.78 15.23 -9.79
CA SER A 82 13.11 15.79 -10.06
C SER A 82 13.78 16.32 -8.79
N THR A 83 15.11 16.40 -8.78
CA THR A 83 15.85 16.82 -7.58
C THR A 83 15.53 18.27 -7.22
N ASP A 84 15.38 19.16 -8.21
CA ASP A 84 15.01 20.56 -7.98
C ASP A 84 13.64 20.66 -7.33
N HIS A 85 12.65 19.92 -7.86
CA HIS A 85 11.32 19.85 -7.27
C HIS A 85 11.34 19.26 -5.86
N GLN A 86 12.14 18.21 -5.62
CA GLN A 86 12.32 17.65 -4.29
C GLN A 86 12.89 18.67 -3.30
N ILE A 87 13.92 19.42 -3.72
CA ILE A 87 14.56 20.45 -2.91
C ILE A 87 13.57 21.56 -2.56
N ASP A 88 12.72 21.98 -3.49
CA ASP A 88 11.72 23.03 -3.24
C ASP A 88 10.69 22.61 -2.21
N VAL A 89 10.18 21.37 -2.32
CA VAL A 89 9.25 20.80 -1.33
C VAL A 89 9.92 20.67 0.04
N LEU A 90 11.16 20.19 0.08
CA LEU A 90 11.94 20.05 1.33
C LEU A 90 12.26 21.39 1.98
N ARG A 91 12.65 22.41 1.20
CA ARG A 91 12.88 23.77 1.71
C ARG A 91 11.62 24.32 2.35
N HIS A 92 10.48 24.18 1.67
CA HIS A 92 9.21 24.64 2.21
C HIS A 92 8.82 23.92 3.49
N PHE A 93 8.93 22.59 3.50
CA PHE A 93 8.72 21.78 4.70
C PHE A 93 9.61 22.23 5.87
N THR A 94 10.90 22.43 5.61
CA THR A 94 11.87 22.85 6.63
C THR A 94 11.52 24.22 7.19
N LEU A 95 11.16 25.19 6.34
CA LEU A 95 10.74 26.52 6.77
C LEU A 95 9.50 26.49 7.67
N LEU A 96 8.53 25.61 7.38
CA LEU A 96 7.32 25.47 8.19
C LEU A 96 7.59 24.78 9.53
N GLU A 97 8.41 23.73 9.54
CA GLU A 97 8.86 23.07 10.78
C GLU A 97 9.68 24.04 11.65
N GLU A 98 10.57 24.82 11.05
CA GLU A 98 11.34 25.86 11.72
C GLU A 98 10.39 26.88 12.36
N LYS A 99 9.45 27.44 11.60
CA LYS A 99 8.46 28.39 12.12
C LYS A 99 7.67 27.84 13.31
N SER A 100 7.26 26.58 13.24
CA SER A 100 6.56 25.88 14.32
C SER A 100 7.43 25.77 15.58
N LEU A 101 8.69 25.36 15.43
CA LEU A 101 9.65 25.27 16.54
C LEU A 101 9.96 26.64 17.17
N TYR A 102 10.10 27.70 16.37
CA TYR A 102 10.27 29.07 16.88
C TYR A 102 9.05 29.53 17.68
N GLY A 103 7.83 29.20 17.22
CA GLY A 103 6.60 29.47 17.96
C GLY A 103 6.61 28.78 19.33
N LYS A 104 6.87 27.47 19.36
CA LYS A 104 6.99 26.70 20.60
C LYS A 104 8.08 27.24 21.52
N ARG A 105 9.23 27.68 20.99
CA ARG A 105 10.27 28.34 21.79
C ARG A 105 9.76 29.61 22.48
N GLY A 106 8.99 30.43 21.78
CA GLY A 106 8.38 31.63 22.35
C GLY A 106 7.40 31.30 23.48
N GLU A 107 6.55 30.29 23.27
CA GLU A 107 5.61 29.79 24.30
C GLU A 107 6.37 29.27 25.53
N LEU A 108 7.43 28.48 25.36
CA LEU A 108 8.26 28.00 26.47
C LEU A 108 8.79 29.16 27.34
N ILE A 109 9.35 30.19 26.69
CA ILE A 109 9.89 31.37 27.38
C ILE A 109 8.77 32.10 28.13
N TYR A 110 7.57 32.19 27.54
CA TYR A 110 6.41 32.80 28.18
C TYR A 110 6.00 32.03 29.45
N TYR A 111 5.86 30.70 29.38
CA TYR A 111 5.48 29.88 30.53
C TYR A 111 6.54 29.90 31.64
N LEU A 112 7.83 29.92 31.27
CA LEU A 112 8.94 30.04 32.24
C LEU A 112 8.93 31.38 32.99
N ARG A 113 8.56 32.47 32.31
CA ARG A 113 8.61 33.82 32.91
C ARG A 113 7.35 34.22 33.68
N ASN A 114 6.18 33.78 33.23
CA ASN A 114 4.91 34.37 33.67
C ASN A 114 4.03 33.45 34.51
N THR A 115 4.07 32.14 34.31
CA THR A 115 3.09 31.21 34.90
C THR A 115 3.67 30.27 35.94
N GLY A 116 4.96 29.91 35.85
CA GLY A 116 5.59 28.95 36.77
C GLY A 116 5.14 27.49 36.61
N ASP A 117 3.96 27.23 36.05
CA ASP A 117 3.49 25.89 35.62
C ASP A 117 3.79 25.67 34.13
N TYR A 118 4.85 24.90 33.86
CA TYR A 118 5.35 24.61 32.51
C TYR A 118 5.04 23.18 32.06
N ARG A 119 4.45 22.35 32.93
CA ARG A 119 4.30 20.91 32.66
C ARG A 119 3.44 20.61 31.44
N PRO A 120 2.25 21.21 31.26
CA PRO A 120 1.41 20.93 30.08
C PRO A 120 2.10 21.32 28.77
N PHE A 121 2.83 22.44 28.77
CA PHE A 121 3.59 22.88 27.61
C PHE A 121 4.74 21.93 27.29
N LEU A 122 5.51 21.48 28.29
CA LEU A 122 6.59 20.52 28.07
C LEU A 122 6.07 19.17 27.56
N GLU A 123 4.89 18.73 28.03
CA GLU A 123 4.24 17.50 27.53
C GLU A 123 3.86 17.65 26.05
N ASP A 124 3.27 18.77 25.62
CA ASP A 124 2.98 19.05 24.21
C ASP A 124 4.25 19.15 23.35
N LEU A 125 5.27 19.86 23.83
CA LEU A 125 6.55 19.98 23.12
C LEU A 125 7.22 18.61 22.98
N ALA A 126 7.19 17.77 24.01
CA ALA A 126 7.71 16.41 23.94
C ALA A 126 6.95 15.58 22.90
N ILE A 127 5.61 15.68 22.85
CA ILE A 127 4.78 15.01 21.83
C ILE A 127 5.14 15.50 20.42
N TYR A 128 5.38 16.79 20.25
CA TYR A 128 5.81 17.35 18.97
C TYR A 128 7.18 16.79 18.54
N LEU A 129 8.16 16.83 19.44
CA LEU A 129 9.53 16.40 19.16
C LEU A 129 9.65 14.88 18.94
N LYS A 130 8.74 14.07 19.49
CA LYS A 130 8.68 12.62 19.24
C LYS A 130 8.64 12.26 17.75
N ARG A 131 8.13 13.14 16.89
CA ARG A 131 8.10 12.95 15.44
C ARG A 131 9.50 12.78 14.82
N TYR A 132 10.54 13.29 15.49
CA TYR A 132 11.93 13.22 15.06
C TYR A 132 12.75 12.11 15.71
N GLU A 133 12.16 11.30 16.61
CA GLU A 133 12.86 10.16 17.23
C GLU A 133 13.35 9.14 16.18
N ARG A 134 12.68 9.10 15.02
CA ARG A 134 13.03 8.25 13.88
C ARG A 134 13.39 9.12 12.68
N ALA A 135 14.54 9.79 12.71
CA ALA A 135 15.06 10.43 11.51
C ALA A 135 15.42 9.38 10.44
N PRO A 136 15.09 9.58 9.14
CA PRO A 136 14.41 10.72 8.51
C PRO A 136 12.88 10.53 8.27
N TYR A 137 12.21 9.63 9.00
CA TYR A 137 10.84 9.16 8.72
C TYR A 137 9.80 10.28 8.50
N TRP A 138 9.83 11.34 9.33
CA TRP A 138 8.88 12.45 9.23
C TRP A 138 8.99 13.18 7.87
N MET A 139 10.22 13.50 7.46
CA MET A 139 10.51 14.18 6.20
C MET A 139 10.25 13.25 5.00
N GLU A 140 10.70 11.99 5.07
CA GLU A 140 10.46 11.01 4.02
C GLU A 140 8.97 10.78 3.79
N SER A 141 8.19 10.68 4.87
CA SER A 141 6.74 10.48 4.80
C SER A 141 6.03 11.67 4.15
N PHE A 142 6.46 12.89 4.46
CA PHE A 142 5.93 14.09 3.81
C PHE A 142 6.20 14.07 2.30
N MET A 143 7.44 13.79 1.89
CA MET A 143 7.84 13.76 0.49
C MET A 143 7.10 12.70 -0.32
N LYS A 144 7.02 11.47 0.20
CA LYS A 144 6.30 10.37 -0.46
C LYS A 144 4.80 10.64 -0.54
N SER A 145 4.21 11.13 0.55
CA SER A 145 2.79 11.48 0.58
C SER A 145 2.44 12.61 -0.40
N TYR A 146 3.31 13.62 -0.52
CA TYR A 146 3.20 14.66 -1.53
C TYR A 146 3.21 14.06 -2.95
N GLY A 147 4.15 13.16 -3.23
CA GLY A 147 4.24 12.46 -4.52
C GLY A 147 2.95 11.74 -4.87
N PHE A 148 2.46 10.88 -3.98
CA PHE A 148 1.20 10.16 -4.19
C PHE A 148 -0.01 11.08 -4.36
N ARG A 149 -0.08 12.19 -3.60
CA ARG A 149 -1.15 13.19 -3.75
C ARG A 149 -1.19 13.79 -5.15
N MET A 150 -0.03 14.12 -5.71
CA MET A 150 0.06 14.73 -7.04
C MET A 150 -0.24 13.73 -8.15
N ILE A 151 0.24 12.49 -8.02
CA ILE A 151 -0.06 11.41 -8.96
C ILE A 151 -1.56 11.10 -8.99
N ILE A 152 -2.21 11.07 -7.82
CA ILE A 152 -3.65 10.84 -7.75
C ILE A 152 -4.43 11.99 -8.41
N GLU A 153 -4.00 13.25 -8.23
CA GLU A 153 -4.66 14.37 -8.95
C GLU A 153 -4.56 14.24 -10.47
N ASP A 154 -3.43 13.74 -10.93
CA ASP A 154 -3.11 13.56 -12.34
C ASP A 154 -3.93 12.44 -13.01
N LEU A 155 -4.67 11.63 -12.24
CA LEU A 155 -5.62 10.65 -12.81
C LEU A 155 -6.66 11.30 -13.73
N LYS A 156 -6.97 12.59 -13.55
CA LYS A 156 -7.83 13.34 -14.49
C LYS A 156 -7.30 13.31 -15.92
N LYS A 157 -6.00 13.04 -16.12
CA LYS A 157 -5.34 12.95 -17.41
C LYS A 157 -4.90 11.53 -17.74
N THR A 158 -4.48 10.74 -16.74
CA THR A 158 -3.83 9.44 -16.98
C THR A 158 -4.73 8.23 -16.77
N SER A 159 -5.86 8.36 -16.07
CA SER A 159 -6.85 7.29 -15.94
C SER A 159 -7.65 7.14 -17.22
N ASN A 160 -7.82 5.89 -17.69
CA ASN A 160 -8.61 5.62 -18.88
C ASN A 160 -10.10 5.90 -18.63
N VAL A 161 -10.53 5.77 -17.37
CA VAL A 161 -11.91 5.98 -16.95
C VAL A 161 -12.17 7.41 -16.49
N LEU A 162 -11.29 7.98 -15.66
CA LEU A 162 -11.49 9.31 -15.08
C LEU A 162 -11.24 10.45 -16.07
N SER A 163 -10.39 10.24 -17.08
CA SER A 163 -10.13 11.24 -18.12
C SER A 163 -11.24 11.30 -19.18
N ASP A 164 -11.94 10.20 -19.45
CA ASP A 164 -13.01 10.16 -20.46
C ASP A 164 -14.35 10.62 -19.88
N HIS A 165 -14.71 11.88 -20.13
CA HIS A 165 -15.96 12.50 -19.68
C HIS A 165 -17.23 11.84 -20.23
N LYS A 166 -17.13 10.99 -21.25
CA LYS A 166 -18.28 10.22 -21.77
C LYS A 166 -18.70 9.10 -20.82
N ILE A 167 -17.79 8.63 -19.97
CA ILE A 167 -18.07 7.59 -18.98
C ILE A 167 -18.67 8.25 -17.73
N THR A 168 -20.00 8.19 -17.60
CA THR A 168 -20.71 8.83 -16.48
C THR A 168 -20.91 7.90 -15.28
N ASP A 169 -21.07 6.60 -15.53
CA ASP A 169 -21.22 5.56 -14.53
C ASP A 169 -19.91 4.77 -14.36
N TYR A 170 -19.18 5.08 -13.29
CA TYR A 170 -17.84 4.56 -13.05
C TYR A 170 -17.46 4.54 -11.57
N ARG A 171 -16.42 3.75 -11.29
CA ARG A 171 -15.64 3.78 -10.06
C ARG A 171 -14.15 3.68 -10.38
N VAL A 172 -13.31 4.49 -9.74
CA VAL A 172 -11.85 4.45 -9.86
C VAL A 172 -11.26 4.27 -8.47
N VAL A 173 -10.82 3.05 -8.16
CA VAL A 173 -10.30 2.71 -6.83
C VAL A 173 -8.78 2.82 -6.82
N SER A 174 -8.22 3.52 -5.83
CA SER A 174 -6.78 3.77 -5.74
C SER A 174 -6.17 3.16 -4.48
N TYR A 175 -5.21 2.25 -4.65
CA TYR A 175 -4.48 1.55 -3.59
C TYR A 175 -3.01 2.00 -3.52
N VAL A 176 -2.67 2.79 -2.51
CA VAL A 176 -1.32 3.32 -2.28
C VAL A 176 -0.56 2.40 -1.33
N ASP A 177 0.58 1.84 -1.77
CA ASP A 177 1.44 1.04 -0.91
C ASP A 177 2.03 1.87 0.24
N GLY A 178 2.28 1.23 1.37
CA GLY A 178 2.85 1.84 2.57
C GLY A 178 1.83 2.45 3.52
N GLY A 179 0.53 2.40 3.19
CA GLY A 179 -0.54 2.69 4.13
C GLY A 179 -0.57 4.14 4.62
N PHE A 180 -1.02 4.29 5.86
CA PHE A 180 -0.81 5.51 6.61
C PHE A 180 0.66 5.57 7.06
N PRO A 181 1.43 6.64 6.77
CA PRO A 181 1.00 8.05 6.67
C PRO A 181 0.81 8.57 5.25
N PHE A 182 1.00 7.79 4.19
CA PHE A 182 1.12 8.34 2.82
C PHE A 182 -0.18 8.85 2.22
N VAL A 183 -1.33 8.47 2.78
CA VAL A 183 -2.65 8.89 2.30
C VAL A 183 -3.40 9.79 3.29
N PHE A 184 -2.79 10.33 4.36
CA PHE A 184 -3.48 11.10 5.41
C PHE A 184 -4.44 12.20 4.91
N TRP A 185 -4.19 12.71 3.70
CA TRP A 185 -4.89 13.77 3.00
C TRP A 185 -6.14 13.32 2.24
N TRP A 186 -6.31 12.03 1.96
CA TRP A 186 -7.25 11.51 0.95
C TRP A 186 -8.68 11.98 1.18
N ARG A 187 -9.16 11.89 2.42
CA ARG A 187 -10.55 12.23 2.76
C ARG A 187 -10.83 13.71 2.56
N ARG A 188 -9.94 14.57 3.07
CA ARG A 188 -10.07 16.02 2.90
C ARG A 188 -9.95 16.42 1.44
N PHE A 189 -9.09 15.77 0.68
CA PHE A 189 -8.99 16.00 -0.77
C PHE A 189 -10.32 15.73 -1.47
N LEU A 190 -10.97 14.59 -1.20
CA LEU A 190 -12.24 14.22 -1.82
C LEU A 190 -13.43 15.06 -1.33
N GLU A 191 -13.44 15.46 -0.05
CA GLU A 191 -14.49 16.34 0.52
C GLU A 191 -14.42 17.79 -0.01
N LEU A 192 -13.24 18.27 -0.41
CA LEU A 192 -13.05 19.61 -0.97
C LEU A 192 -13.27 19.71 -2.48
N GLN A 193 -13.67 18.61 -3.14
CA GLN A 193 -13.92 18.62 -4.57
C GLN A 193 -15.21 19.38 -4.88
N ASP A 194 -15.16 20.19 -5.94
CA ASP A 194 -16.35 20.85 -6.46
C ASP A 194 -17.33 19.84 -7.08
N THR A 195 -18.60 20.24 -7.25
CA THR A 195 -19.65 19.36 -7.80
C THR A 195 -19.44 18.97 -9.26
N LYS A 196 -18.55 19.65 -9.99
CA LYS A 196 -18.18 19.33 -11.37
C LYS A 196 -16.98 18.38 -11.42
N SER A 197 -16.26 18.20 -10.31
CA SER A 197 -15.14 17.30 -10.19
C SER A 197 -15.62 15.86 -10.33
N ARG A 198 -14.83 15.08 -11.04
CA ARG A 198 -15.03 13.63 -11.15
C ARG A 198 -14.50 12.87 -9.93
N PHE A 199 -13.73 13.53 -9.07
CA PHE A 199 -13.33 12.95 -7.80
C PHE A 199 -14.45 13.09 -6.76
N SER A 200 -14.78 11.99 -6.09
CA SER A 200 -15.73 11.95 -4.98
C SER A 200 -15.46 10.75 -4.07
N LEU A 201 -15.97 10.78 -2.84
CA LEU A 201 -15.83 9.66 -1.90
C LEU A 201 -16.41 8.36 -2.46
N GLN A 202 -17.51 8.43 -3.20
CA GLN A 202 -18.23 7.26 -3.72
C GLN A 202 -17.58 6.72 -5.00
N LYS A 203 -17.20 7.60 -5.94
CA LYS A 203 -16.68 7.17 -7.24
C LYS A 203 -15.18 6.99 -7.28
N THR A 204 -14.41 7.71 -6.44
CA THR A 204 -12.94 7.67 -6.49
C THR A 204 -12.33 7.41 -5.11
N PRO A 205 -12.66 6.30 -4.45
CA PRO A 205 -12.11 6.01 -3.13
C PRO A 205 -10.60 5.78 -3.21
N ILE A 206 -9.89 6.26 -2.19
CA ILE A 206 -8.43 6.16 -2.06
C ILE A 206 -8.13 5.45 -0.74
N TYR A 207 -7.36 4.38 -0.82
CA TYR A 207 -6.97 3.58 0.32
C TYR A 207 -5.45 3.52 0.40
N GLY A 208 -4.93 3.79 1.59
CA GLY A 208 -3.56 3.41 1.94
C GLY A 208 -3.58 1.96 2.39
N VAL A 209 -2.64 1.17 1.88
CA VAL A 209 -2.56 -0.25 2.18
C VAL A 209 -1.16 -0.62 2.68
N THR A 210 -1.05 -1.09 3.93
CA THR A 210 0.23 -1.56 4.46
C THR A 210 0.67 -2.84 3.74
N LYS A 211 1.87 -2.83 3.13
CA LYS A 211 2.43 -3.94 2.35
C LYS A 211 1.58 -4.36 1.15
N GLY A 212 0.83 -3.44 0.56
CA GLY A 212 -0.08 -3.74 -0.54
C GLY A 212 0.62 -4.37 -1.75
N ASP A 213 1.93 -4.12 -1.91
CA ASP A 213 2.78 -4.75 -2.92
C ASP A 213 2.91 -6.29 -2.77
N GLU A 214 2.67 -6.83 -1.58
CA GLU A 214 2.71 -8.27 -1.33
C GLU A 214 1.39 -8.99 -1.70
N TYR A 215 0.26 -8.27 -1.87
CA TYR A 215 -1.04 -8.96 -1.98
C TYR A 215 -2.15 -8.32 -2.80
N TYR A 216 -2.18 -7.01 -3.06
CA TYR A 216 -3.15 -6.46 -4.02
C TYR A 216 -2.57 -6.52 -5.43
N PRO A 217 -3.28 -7.05 -6.45
CA PRO A 217 -2.70 -7.27 -7.77
C PRO A 217 -2.07 -6.02 -8.39
N ALA A 218 -2.81 -4.91 -8.46
CA ALA A 218 -2.33 -3.68 -9.06
C ALA A 218 -1.13 -3.08 -8.30
N THR A 219 -1.18 -3.07 -6.97
CA THR A 219 -0.09 -2.57 -6.12
C THR A 219 1.13 -3.49 -6.16
N SER A 220 0.92 -4.80 -6.30
CA SER A 220 2.00 -5.78 -6.48
C SER A 220 2.75 -5.58 -7.79
N VAL A 221 2.04 -5.34 -8.90
CA VAL A 221 2.71 -4.98 -10.15
C VAL A 221 3.47 -3.67 -10.02
N ALA A 222 2.87 -2.66 -9.36
CA ALA A 222 3.52 -1.37 -9.14
C ALA A 222 4.83 -1.57 -8.37
N GLY A 223 4.81 -2.33 -7.28
CA GLY A 223 5.99 -2.64 -6.46
C GLY A 223 7.03 -3.51 -7.17
N ASN A 224 6.60 -4.49 -7.97
CA ASN A 224 7.51 -5.30 -8.77
C ASN A 224 8.24 -4.45 -9.80
N ILE A 225 7.52 -3.61 -10.56
CA ILE A 225 8.13 -2.71 -11.53
C ILE A 225 9.03 -1.69 -10.83
N ALA A 226 8.57 -1.12 -9.72
CA ALA A 226 9.31 -0.18 -8.91
C ALA A 226 10.66 -0.75 -8.44
N PHE A 227 10.65 -1.97 -7.90
CA PHE A 227 11.87 -2.67 -7.48
C PHE A 227 12.77 -3.05 -8.65
N ILE A 228 12.21 -3.60 -9.74
CA ILE A 228 13.00 -4.04 -10.88
C ILE A 228 13.68 -2.86 -11.57
N THR A 229 12.96 -1.75 -11.76
CA THR A 229 13.51 -0.56 -12.42
C THR A 229 14.62 0.12 -11.61
N SER A 230 14.60 0.01 -10.28
CA SER A 230 15.66 0.57 -9.42
C SER A 230 16.86 -0.35 -9.22
N THR A 231 16.71 -1.66 -9.43
CA THR A 231 17.77 -2.65 -9.20
C THR A 231 18.42 -3.17 -10.47
N VAL A 232 17.72 -3.13 -11.61
CA VAL A 232 18.23 -3.63 -12.90
C VAL A 232 18.63 -2.47 -13.81
N SER A 233 19.92 -2.41 -14.14
CA SER A 233 20.49 -1.39 -15.02
C SER A 233 19.81 -1.34 -16.39
N GLY A 234 19.50 -0.13 -16.86
CA GLY A 234 18.94 0.10 -18.20
C GLY A 234 17.43 -0.17 -18.35
N MET A 235 16.72 -0.47 -17.26
CA MET A 235 15.26 -0.73 -17.28
C MET A 235 14.39 0.53 -17.32
N VAL A 236 14.97 1.70 -17.12
CA VAL A 236 14.25 2.95 -17.25
C VAL A 236 14.16 3.33 -18.72
N TYR A 237 12.94 3.30 -19.25
CA TYR A 237 12.62 3.78 -20.58
C TYR A 237 12.24 5.27 -20.53
N PRO A 238 13.08 6.21 -21.02
CA PRO A 238 12.85 7.65 -20.83
C PRO A 238 11.53 8.17 -21.41
N HIS A 239 11.02 7.51 -22.45
CA HIS A 239 9.78 7.91 -23.14
C HIS A 239 8.50 7.66 -22.33
N ASN A 240 8.56 6.91 -21.22
CA ASN A 240 7.40 6.55 -20.41
C ASN A 240 7.43 7.17 -19.00
N VAL A 241 8.25 8.21 -18.80
CA VAL A 241 8.40 8.89 -17.52
C VAL A 241 7.84 10.30 -17.62
N ALA A 242 6.76 10.56 -16.89
CA ALA A 242 6.16 11.88 -16.76
C ALA A 242 6.79 12.64 -15.58
N ASP A 243 6.94 13.96 -15.69
CA ASP A 243 7.31 14.77 -14.53
C ASP A 243 6.17 14.80 -13.50
N LEU A 244 6.54 14.75 -12.22
CA LEU A 244 5.57 14.84 -11.14
C LEU A 244 4.91 16.23 -11.15
N PRO A 245 3.56 16.33 -11.18
CA PRO A 245 2.88 17.61 -11.08
C PRO A 245 3.20 18.33 -9.76
N GLN A 246 3.15 19.66 -9.79
CA GLN A 246 3.54 20.49 -8.65
C GLN A 246 2.33 21.19 -8.01
N MET A 247 2.24 21.14 -6.68
CA MET A 247 1.39 22.05 -5.91
C MET A 247 1.93 23.47 -5.97
N ASN A 248 1.05 24.46 -6.01
CA ASN A 248 1.45 25.83 -5.70
C ASN A 248 1.74 26.01 -4.21
N PHE A 249 2.36 27.13 -3.86
CA PHE A 249 2.80 27.43 -2.48
C PHE A 249 1.63 27.40 -1.46
N LYS A 250 0.46 27.90 -1.82
CA LYS A 250 -0.71 27.90 -0.92
C LYS A 250 -1.18 26.47 -0.64
N GLN A 251 -1.31 25.66 -1.69
CA GLN A 251 -1.68 24.24 -1.58
C GLN A 251 -0.68 23.46 -0.74
N LEU A 252 0.63 23.72 -0.92
CA LEU A 252 1.68 23.04 -0.16
C LEU A 252 1.64 23.39 1.33
N ASN A 253 1.37 24.65 1.69
CA ASN A 253 1.14 25.05 3.10
C ASN A 253 -0.07 24.32 3.70
N GLU A 254 -1.18 24.26 2.97
CA GLU A 254 -2.39 23.56 3.42
C GLU A 254 -2.13 22.05 3.60
N PHE A 255 -1.37 21.46 2.68
CA PHE A 255 -0.94 20.06 2.75
C PHE A 255 -0.06 19.79 3.98
N TYR A 256 0.92 20.66 4.24
CA TYR A 256 1.76 20.60 5.45
C TYR A 256 0.94 20.70 6.74
N ASN A 257 0.04 21.68 6.83
CA ASN A 257 -0.77 21.87 8.03
C ASN A 257 -1.62 20.62 8.31
N LEU A 258 -2.18 20.02 7.27
CA LEU A 258 -2.92 18.76 7.39
C LEU A 258 -2.01 17.60 7.79
N PHE A 259 -0.80 17.51 7.22
CA PHE A 259 0.19 16.49 7.56
C PHE A 259 0.54 16.57 9.04
N SER A 260 0.99 17.74 9.50
CA SER A 260 1.40 17.99 10.89
C SER A 260 0.30 17.68 11.91
N GLN A 261 -0.97 17.86 11.54
CA GLN A 261 -2.10 17.51 12.40
C GLN A 261 -2.40 16.02 12.41
N LYS A 262 -2.41 15.36 11.24
CA LYS A 262 -3.01 14.03 11.11
C LYS A 262 -2.03 12.87 11.23
N THR A 263 -0.79 13.00 10.77
CA THR A 263 0.12 11.84 10.62
C THR A 263 0.63 11.23 11.94
N SER A 264 0.37 11.89 13.07
CA SER A 264 0.65 11.34 14.40
C SER A 264 -0.40 10.33 14.90
N VAL A 265 -1.54 10.20 14.22
CA VAL A 265 -2.63 9.29 14.61
C VAL A 265 -2.77 8.19 13.54
N PRO A 266 -2.20 6.99 13.76
CA PRO A 266 -2.34 5.88 12.83
C PRO A 266 -3.80 5.57 12.56
N THR A 267 -4.18 5.62 11.29
CA THR A 267 -5.51 5.19 10.82
C THR A 267 -5.32 3.99 9.92
N PHE A 268 -5.79 2.84 10.40
CA PHE A 268 -5.80 1.60 9.64
C PHE A 268 -7.21 1.29 9.17
N GLN A 269 -7.29 0.52 8.10
CA GLN A 269 -8.53 -0.10 7.64
C GLN A 269 -8.85 -1.32 8.53
N LYS A 270 -9.56 -2.32 7.99
CA LYS A 270 -9.68 -3.61 8.69
C LYS A 270 -8.32 -4.29 8.73
N ARG A 271 -8.00 -4.98 9.82
CA ARG A 271 -6.69 -5.62 10.03
C ARG A 271 -6.85 -7.13 10.13
N VAL A 272 -5.99 -7.85 9.41
CA VAL A 272 -5.88 -9.31 9.47
C VAL A 272 -4.64 -9.64 10.27
N LEU A 273 -4.84 -10.16 11.47
CA LEU A 273 -3.79 -10.50 12.41
C LEU A 273 -3.46 -11.99 12.29
N PHE A 274 -2.27 -12.31 11.77
CA PHE A 274 -1.82 -13.69 11.63
C PHE A 274 -1.07 -14.17 12.87
N VAL A 275 -1.48 -15.35 13.36
CA VAL A 275 -0.85 -16.09 14.47
C VAL A 275 -0.52 -17.50 14.04
N GLY A 276 0.61 -18.03 14.50
CA GLY A 276 1.10 -19.35 14.09
C GLY A 276 1.75 -19.38 12.70
N SER A 277 1.93 -20.60 12.18
CA SER A 277 2.59 -20.88 10.91
C SER A 277 1.59 -20.96 9.76
N LEU A 278 1.85 -20.22 8.68
CA LEU A 278 1.07 -20.24 7.45
C LEU A 278 2.00 -20.30 6.24
N HIS A 279 1.57 -20.98 5.17
CA HIS A 279 2.28 -20.88 3.90
C HIS A 279 2.22 -19.44 3.40
N ARG A 280 3.36 -18.88 2.98
CA ARG A 280 3.50 -17.46 2.64
C ARG A 280 2.48 -16.99 1.59
N ASP A 281 2.38 -17.70 0.47
CA ASP A 281 1.49 -17.29 -0.62
C ASP A 281 0.01 -17.42 -0.23
N PHE A 282 -0.31 -18.31 0.70
CA PHE A 282 -1.66 -18.42 1.26
C PHE A 282 -1.94 -17.25 2.21
N GLN A 283 -1.01 -16.99 3.14
CA GLN A 283 -1.08 -15.86 4.07
C GLN A 283 -1.27 -14.52 3.34
N TYR A 284 -0.47 -14.26 2.30
CA TYR A 284 -0.54 -13.01 1.57
C TYR A 284 -1.81 -12.86 0.76
N LEU A 285 -2.44 -13.93 0.27
CA LEU A 285 -3.69 -13.78 -0.47
C LEU A 285 -4.93 -13.59 0.40
N ILE A 286 -4.88 -13.90 1.70
CA ILE A 286 -6.05 -13.78 2.60
C ILE A 286 -6.69 -12.39 2.61
N PRO A 287 -5.94 -11.28 2.76
CA PRO A 287 -6.53 -9.95 2.70
C PRO A 287 -7.25 -9.66 1.38
N TYR A 288 -6.68 -10.10 0.26
CA TYR A 288 -7.29 -9.92 -1.06
C TYR A 288 -8.53 -10.81 -1.25
N MET A 289 -8.50 -12.06 -0.79
CA MET A 289 -9.67 -12.95 -0.81
C MET A 289 -10.83 -12.40 0.01
N LEU A 290 -10.56 -11.85 1.21
CA LEU A 290 -11.55 -11.19 2.03
C LEU A 290 -12.16 -9.97 1.32
N HIS A 291 -11.31 -9.19 0.66
CA HIS A 291 -11.73 -8.02 -0.12
C HIS A 291 -12.60 -8.38 -1.33
N VAL A 292 -12.29 -9.45 -2.05
CA VAL A 292 -13.12 -9.91 -3.17
C VAL A 292 -14.46 -10.45 -2.65
N ASN A 293 -14.43 -11.26 -1.59
CA ASN A 293 -15.62 -11.91 -1.04
C ASN A 293 -16.57 -10.93 -0.34
N ASP A 294 -16.10 -9.75 0.08
CA ASP A 294 -16.94 -8.68 0.61
C ASP A 294 -17.37 -7.65 -0.46
N ASN A 295 -17.27 -8.00 -1.74
CA ASN A 295 -17.63 -7.15 -2.88
C ASN A 295 -16.85 -5.83 -2.90
N PHE A 296 -15.56 -5.87 -2.54
CA PHE A 296 -14.67 -4.70 -2.54
C PHE A 296 -15.17 -3.58 -1.61
N GLU A 297 -15.87 -3.96 -0.53
CA GLU A 297 -16.41 -3.01 0.44
C GLU A 297 -15.32 -2.56 1.42
N HIS A 298 -14.50 -3.50 1.92
CA HIS A 298 -13.47 -3.19 2.90
C HIS A 298 -12.09 -3.60 2.44
N VAL A 299 -11.11 -2.74 2.69
CA VAL A 299 -9.69 -3.06 2.50
C VAL A 299 -9.17 -3.70 3.78
N TYR A 300 -8.45 -4.82 3.62
CA TYR A 300 -7.83 -5.56 4.71
C TYR A 300 -6.32 -5.38 4.69
N GLU A 301 -5.72 -5.06 5.84
CA GLU A 301 -4.28 -4.85 6.04
C GLU A 301 -3.69 -6.01 6.88
N PRO A 302 -2.68 -6.74 6.39
CA PRO A 302 -2.11 -7.88 7.07
C PRO A 302 -1.03 -7.49 8.07
N PHE A 303 -1.10 -8.09 9.26
CA PHE A 303 -0.08 -8.00 10.30
C PHE A 303 0.25 -9.38 10.83
N ARG A 304 1.53 -9.65 11.03
CA ARG A 304 1.97 -10.86 11.74
C ARG A 304 2.25 -10.47 13.19
N LEU A 305 1.56 -11.09 14.14
CA LEU A 305 1.74 -10.76 15.56
C LEU A 305 3.10 -11.24 16.11
N THR A 306 3.73 -12.20 15.45
CA THR A 306 5.09 -12.67 15.77
C THR A 306 6.17 -11.77 15.15
N TRP A 307 6.34 -10.53 15.63
CA TRP A 307 7.29 -9.59 15.02
C TRP A 307 8.56 -9.29 15.83
N LYS A 308 8.64 -9.61 17.12
CA LYS A 308 9.89 -9.57 17.92
C LYS A 308 9.83 -10.60 19.03
N GLU A 309 10.97 -10.95 19.62
CA GLU A 309 11.01 -11.63 20.93
C GLU A 309 10.02 -10.93 21.89
N GLY A 310 8.97 -11.63 22.32
CA GLY A 310 7.89 -11.08 23.17
C GLY A 310 6.73 -10.38 22.45
N GLY A 311 6.48 -10.64 21.15
CA GLY A 311 5.37 -10.07 20.39
C GLY A 311 3.98 -10.50 20.90
N THR A 312 3.36 -9.68 21.75
CA THR A 312 1.99 -9.86 22.26
C THR A 312 0.98 -9.00 21.50
N LEU A 313 -0.31 -9.33 21.60
CA LEU A 313 -1.40 -8.49 21.08
C LEU A 313 -1.38 -7.10 21.74
N LYS A 314 -1.01 -7.05 23.01
CA LYS A 314 -0.81 -5.80 23.76
C LYS A 314 0.28 -4.92 23.14
N ALA A 315 1.42 -5.50 22.75
CA ALA A 315 2.50 -4.76 22.09
C ALA A 315 2.08 -4.24 20.71
N PHE A 316 1.31 -5.04 19.96
CA PHE A 316 0.71 -4.63 18.70
C PHE A 316 -0.19 -3.41 18.89
N TYR A 317 -1.15 -3.44 19.81
CA TYR A 317 -2.06 -2.31 20.06
C TYR A 317 -1.38 -1.05 20.59
N ARG A 318 -0.29 -1.18 21.35
CA ARG A 318 0.52 -0.01 21.72
C ARG A 318 1.15 0.67 20.51
N THR A 319 1.50 -0.11 19.48
CA THR A 319 2.20 0.40 18.29
C THR A 319 1.23 0.90 17.22
N PHE A 320 0.13 0.18 17.00
CA PHE A 320 -0.79 0.39 15.88
C PHE A 320 -2.20 0.84 16.31
N GLY A 321 -2.41 1.10 17.61
CA GLY A 321 -3.71 1.48 18.15
C GLY A 321 -4.65 0.28 18.37
N ARG A 322 -5.58 0.44 19.33
CA ARG A 322 -6.54 -0.59 19.75
C ARG A 322 -7.89 -0.36 19.06
N TYR A 323 -8.19 -1.16 18.05
CA TYR A 323 -9.45 -1.14 17.28
C TYR A 323 -10.00 -2.56 17.09
N PRO A 324 -10.34 -3.28 18.18
CA PRO A 324 -10.67 -4.70 18.14
C PRO A 324 -11.84 -5.04 17.19
N GLN A 325 -12.79 -4.11 17.02
CA GLN A 325 -13.92 -4.27 16.09
C GLN A 325 -13.53 -4.32 14.61
N ASN A 326 -12.32 -3.87 14.28
CA ASN A 326 -11.78 -3.89 12.92
C ASN A 326 -10.78 -5.03 12.70
N ASP A 327 -10.56 -5.87 13.72
CA ASP A 327 -9.53 -6.91 13.71
C ASP A 327 -10.15 -8.30 13.54
N ILE A 328 -9.63 -9.04 12.56
CA ILE A 328 -9.84 -10.47 12.40
C ILE A 328 -8.51 -11.18 12.65
N VAL A 329 -8.54 -12.24 13.45
CA VAL A 329 -7.36 -13.06 13.75
C VAL A 329 -7.44 -14.34 12.92
N VAL A 330 -6.42 -14.60 12.11
CA VAL A 330 -6.31 -15.83 11.34
C VAL A 330 -5.25 -16.74 11.95
N ILE A 331 -5.70 -17.92 12.38
CA ILE A 331 -4.91 -18.87 13.16
C ILE A 331 -4.37 -19.97 12.24
N GLY A 332 -3.04 -20.01 12.07
CA GLY A 332 -2.34 -21.08 11.36
C GLY A 332 -1.95 -22.27 12.23
N GLY A 333 -0.97 -23.06 11.78
CA GLY A 333 -0.43 -24.17 12.56
C GLY A 333 0.35 -23.69 13.79
N ILE A 334 -0.05 -24.14 14.97
CA ILE A 334 0.50 -23.70 16.26
C ILE A 334 1.73 -24.52 16.60
N ARG A 335 2.88 -23.85 16.76
CA ARG A 335 4.16 -24.54 16.94
C ARG A 335 4.89 -24.20 18.24
N SER A 336 4.51 -23.13 18.92
CA SER A 336 5.13 -22.73 20.20
C SER A 336 4.09 -22.39 21.27
N GLU A 337 4.55 -22.29 22.52
CA GLU A 337 3.72 -21.77 23.62
C GLU A 337 3.38 -20.28 23.42
N GLU A 338 4.25 -19.49 22.79
CA GLU A 338 3.94 -18.08 22.51
C GLU A 338 2.74 -17.93 21.57
N ASP A 339 2.62 -18.79 20.55
CA ASP A 339 1.44 -18.80 19.67
C ASP A 339 0.16 -19.04 20.48
N LYS A 340 0.19 -19.97 21.45
CA LYS A 340 -0.95 -20.27 22.33
C LYS A 340 -1.30 -19.10 23.24
N GLU A 341 -0.30 -18.43 23.80
CA GLU A 341 -0.49 -17.25 24.63
C GLU A 341 -1.13 -16.10 23.84
N ILE A 342 -0.65 -15.81 22.63
CA ILE A 342 -1.24 -14.77 21.76
C ILE A 342 -2.69 -15.10 21.43
N ILE A 343 -3.01 -16.37 21.12
CA ILE A 343 -4.39 -16.79 20.85
C ILE A 343 -5.26 -16.58 22.08
N LYS A 344 -4.75 -16.93 23.27
CA LYS A 344 -5.46 -16.68 24.52
C LYS A 344 -5.74 -15.19 24.71
N GLU A 345 -4.75 -14.31 24.49
CA GLU A 345 -4.94 -12.87 24.54
C GLU A 345 -6.04 -12.39 23.58
N CYS A 346 -6.05 -12.90 22.34
CA CYS A 346 -7.06 -12.58 21.33
C CYS A 346 -8.47 -13.04 21.75
N MET A 347 -8.59 -14.25 22.31
CA MET A 347 -9.85 -14.81 22.78
C MET A 347 -10.38 -14.09 24.04
N ASP A 348 -9.50 -13.75 24.98
CA ASP A 348 -9.85 -13.04 26.23
C ASP A 348 -10.48 -11.67 25.94
N ILE A 349 -10.04 -11.00 24.88
CA ILE A 349 -10.63 -9.72 24.44
C ILE A 349 -11.73 -9.87 23.38
N LYS A 350 -12.14 -11.12 23.07
CA LYS A 350 -13.22 -11.49 22.14
C LYS A 350 -13.01 -11.00 20.69
N LEU A 351 -11.79 -11.13 20.15
CA LEU A 351 -11.57 -10.91 18.72
C LEU A 351 -12.22 -12.01 17.87
N ASP A 352 -12.55 -11.68 16.62
CA ASP A 352 -12.98 -12.65 15.61
C ASP A 352 -11.81 -13.56 15.23
N CYS A 353 -11.70 -14.69 15.91
CA CYS A 353 -10.62 -15.66 15.74
C CYS A 353 -11.06 -16.81 14.83
N ARG A 354 -10.46 -16.91 13.64
CA ARG A 354 -10.81 -17.93 12.65
C ARG A 354 -9.63 -18.84 12.31
N PRO A 355 -9.81 -20.17 12.30
CA PRO A 355 -8.79 -21.08 11.79
C PRO A 355 -8.55 -20.83 10.30
N ALA A 356 -7.29 -20.85 9.88
CA ALA A 356 -6.92 -20.59 8.50
C ALA A 356 -7.51 -21.61 7.51
N GLN A 357 -7.88 -22.79 7.99
CA GLN A 357 -8.57 -23.85 7.24
C GLN A 357 -9.88 -23.34 6.59
N GLU A 358 -10.58 -22.40 7.23
CA GLU A 358 -11.82 -21.81 6.67
C GLU A 358 -11.59 -21.07 5.35
N PHE A 359 -10.38 -20.57 5.11
CA PHE A 359 -10.03 -19.81 3.91
C PHE A 359 -9.49 -20.68 2.78
N LEU A 360 -9.29 -21.99 3.00
CA LEU A 360 -8.74 -22.88 1.97
C LEU A 360 -9.66 -23.03 0.75
N GLY A 361 -10.98 -22.97 0.94
CA GLY A 361 -11.95 -22.98 -0.15
C GLY A 361 -11.75 -21.77 -1.05
N LEU A 362 -11.89 -20.57 -0.48
CA LEU A 362 -11.67 -19.29 -1.17
C LEU A 362 -10.31 -19.21 -1.87
N TYR A 363 -9.27 -19.78 -1.24
CA TYR A 363 -7.93 -19.82 -1.84
C TYR A 363 -7.85 -20.70 -3.07
N ARG A 364 -8.50 -21.87 -3.03
CA ARG A 364 -8.55 -22.76 -4.20
C ARG A 364 -9.34 -22.12 -5.33
N ASP A 365 -10.48 -21.51 -5.00
CA ASP A 365 -11.35 -20.83 -5.96
C ASP A 365 -10.61 -19.67 -6.64
N LEU A 366 -9.94 -18.81 -5.86
CA LEU A 366 -9.11 -17.73 -6.42
C LEU A 366 -7.99 -18.27 -7.33
N LEU A 367 -7.33 -19.36 -6.94
CA LEU A 367 -6.30 -19.97 -7.78
C LEU A 367 -6.88 -20.56 -9.08
N ASP A 368 -8.10 -21.11 -9.04
CA ASP A 368 -8.82 -21.56 -10.23
C ASP A 368 -9.19 -20.41 -11.15
N GLU A 369 -9.64 -19.27 -10.61
CA GLU A 369 -9.89 -18.05 -11.38
C GLU A 369 -8.61 -17.51 -12.04
N ILE A 370 -7.47 -17.50 -11.32
CA ILE A 370 -6.17 -17.11 -11.90
C ILE A 370 -5.77 -18.07 -13.03
N GLN A 371 -6.07 -19.37 -12.89
CA GLN A 371 -5.82 -20.33 -13.96
C GLN A 371 -6.69 -20.02 -15.19
N GLN A 372 -7.97 -19.73 -15.01
CA GLN A 372 -8.88 -19.34 -16.11
C GLN A 372 -8.42 -18.05 -16.80
N GLU A 373 -7.98 -17.04 -16.04
CA GLU A 373 -7.40 -15.81 -16.61
C GLU A 373 -6.18 -16.13 -17.49
N SER A 374 -5.37 -17.12 -17.10
CA SER A 374 -4.22 -17.55 -17.89
C SER A 374 -4.60 -18.23 -19.22
N GLU A 375 -5.80 -18.81 -19.32
CA GLU A 375 -6.30 -19.50 -20.51
C GLU A 375 -6.79 -18.52 -21.58
N ILE A 376 -7.37 -17.39 -21.14
CA ILE A 376 -7.83 -16.30 -22.02
C ILE A 376 -6.73 -15.27 -22.31
N SER A 377 -5.65 -15.27 -21.52
CA SER A 377 -4.46 -14.46 -21.77
C SER A 377 -3.70 -14.93 -23.03
N ASN A 378 -3.03 -14.00 -23.72
CA ASN A 378 -2.18 -14.32 -24.87
C ASN A 378 -0.85 -14.98 -24.43
N LEU A 379 -0.95 -16.26 -24.07
CA LEU A 379 0.13 -17.13 -23.58
C LEU A 379 0.21 -18.41 -24.41
N SER A 380 1.44 -18.91 -24.61
CA SER A 380 1.66 -20.20 -25.28
C SER A 380 1.21 -21.38 -24.40
N PHE A 381 0.97 -22.54 -25.03
CA PHE A 381 0.57 -23.75 -24.31
C PHE A 381 1.55 -24.12 -23.19
N THR A 382 2.86 -24.07 -23.46
CA THR A 382 3.90 -24.36 -22.46
C THR A 382 3.87 -23.38 -21.29
N GLN A 383 3.58 -22.10 -21.53
CA GLN A 383 3.44 -21.09 -20.47
C GLN A 383 2.22 -21.37 -19.59
N ARG A 384 1.10 -21.79 -20.17
CA ARG A 384 -0.11 -22.17 -19.40
C ARG A 384 0.11 -23.42 -18.55
N GLN A 385 0.74 -24.45 -19.10
CA GLN A 385 1.12 -25.65 -18.33
C GLN A 385 2.02 -25.31 -17.14
N LYS A 386 2.98 -24.40 -17.37
CA LYS A 386 3.90 -23.90 -16.36
C LYS A 386 3.16 -23.23 -15.19
N ILE A 387 2.12 -22.45 -15.48
CA ILE A 387 1.25 -21.80 -14.49
C ILE A 387 0.39 -22.85 -13.76
N ALA A 388 -0.31 -23.71 -14.49
CA ALA A 388 -1.18 -24.74 -13.91
C ALA A 388 -0.43 -25.67 -12.94
N HIS A 389 0.80 -26.09 -13.28
CA HIS A 389 1.64 -26.88 -12.38
C HIS A 389 1.97 -26.12 -11.08
N THR A 390 2.27 -24.82 -11.19
CA THR A 390 2.60 -23.98 -10.02
C THR A 390 1.36 -23.81 -9.12
N ILE A 391 0.19 -23.61 -9.71
CA ILE A 391 -1.09 -23.53 -9.00
C ILE A 391 -1.40 -24.83 -8.25
N SER A 392 -1.26 -25.97 -8.91
CA SER A 392 -1.47 -27.28 -8.28
C SER A 392 -0.60 -27.47 -7.03
N PHE A 393 0.69 -27.13 -7.14
CA PHE A 393 1.62 -27.18 -6.00
C PHE A 393 1.24 -26.20 -4.88
N ALA A 394 0.82 -24.97 -5.22
CA ALA A 394 0.39 -23.99 -4.24
C ALA A 394 -0.85 -24.46 -3.44
N LYS A 395 -1.84 -25.06 -4.12
CA LYS A 395 -3.03 -25.65 -3.47
C LYS A 395 -2.66 -26.75 -2.48
N GLN A 396 -1.70 -27.61 -2.83
CA GLN A 396 -1.22 -28.67 -1.94
C GLN A 396 -0.50 -28.08 -0.71
N LYS A 397 0.44 -27.15 -0.94
CA LYS A 397 1.27 -26.54 0.12
C LYS A 397 0.48 -25.73 1.14
N ALA A 398 -0.61 -25.09 0.72
CA ALA A 398 -1.49 -24.36 1.63
C ALA A 398 -2.10 -25.28 2.70
N ALA A 399 -2.52 -26.49 2.33
CA ALA A 399 -3.13 -27.44 3.26
C ALA A 399 -2.11 -28.15 4.17
N GLU A 400 -0.89 -28.42 3.68
CA GLU A 400 0.15 -29.13 4.44
C GLU A 400 0.62 -28.35 5.69
N ASN A 401 0.64 -27.02 5.64
CA ASN A 401 1.15 -26.17 6.72
C ASN A 401 0.15 -25.89 7.84
N LEU A 402 -1.07 -26.42 7.73
CA LEU A 402 -2.17 -26.21 8.67
C LEU A 402 -2.38 -27.39 9.62
N LYS A 403 -1.53 -28.42 9.53
CA LYS A 403 -1.55 -29.59 10.40
C LYS A 403 -0.66 -29.43 11.61
#